data_AF-K1TD62-F1
#
_entry.id   AF-K1TD62-F1
#
_cell.length_a   1.000
_cell.length_b   1.000
_cell.length_c   1.000
_cell.angle_alpha   90.00
_cell.angle_beta   90.00
_cell.angle_gamma   90.00
#
_symmetry.space_group_name_H-M   'P 1'
#
loop_
_entity.id
_entity.type
_entity.pdbx_description
1 polymer ?
#
loop_
_entity_poly.entity_id
_entity_poly.type
_entity_poly.pdbx_seq_one_letter_code
_entity_poly.pdbx_strand_id
1 'polypeptide(L)' 'MEEKQFRMDFDAFLRSFKQSKNGSFAFLLGAGASITSGVQSAEDCIWDWKKLIYVTNNPTNEAFLDI' A
#
# COMPACT_ATOMS: atom_id res chain seq x y z
N MET A 1 -16.92 29.23 -11.60
CA MET A 1 -17.37 27.91 -11.14
C MET A 1 -16.57 27.60 -9.90
N GLU A 2 -17.24 27.37 -8.78
CA GLU A 2 -16.59 27.07 -7.50
C GLU A 2 -16.21 25.57 -7.49
N GLU A 3 -14.93 25.25 -7.33
CA GLU A 3 -14.49 23.86 -7.24
C GLU A 3 -15.01 23.25 -5.94
N LYS A 4 -15.87 22.23 -6.08
CA LYS A 4 -16.42 21.53 -4.94
C LYS A 4 -15.34 20.61 -4.36
N GLN A 5 -14.77 21.01 -3.23
CA GLN A 5 -13.76 20.22 -2.53
C GLN A 5 -14.41 19.00 -1.86
N PHE A 6 -14.26 17.81 -2.46
CA PHE A 6 -14.69 16.53 -1.88
C PHE A 6 -13.65 16.03 -0.86
N ARG A 7 -13.50 16.76 0.25
CA ARG A 7 -12.70 16.31 1.39
C ARG A 7 -13.61 16.09 2.59
N MET A 8 -13.47 14.94 3.22
CA MET A 8 -14.12 14.61 4.48
C MET A 8 -13.02 14.44 5.53
N ASP A 9 -13.16 15.14 6.66
CA ASP A 9 -12.25 14.95 7.77
C ASP A 9 -12.37 13.52 8.33
N PHE A 10 -11.26 13.00 8.83
CA PHE A 10 -11.21 11.64 9.35
C PHE A 10 -12.24 11.41 10.47
N ASP A 11 -12.46 12.40 11.34
CA ASP A 11 -13.48 12.29 12.40
C ASP A 11 -14.91 12.25 11.84
N ALA A 12 -15.19 12.99 10.76
CA ALA A 12 -16.47 12.93 10.06
C ALA A 12 -16.67 11.55 9.39
N PHE A 13 -15.62 10.97 8.81
CA PHE A 13 -15.64 9.59 8.30
C PHE A 13 -15.97 8.58 9.40
N LEU A 14 -15.29 8.65 10.55
CA LEU A 14 -15.54 7.75 11.68
C LEU A 14 -16.98 7.86 12.20
N ARG A 15 -17.52 9.08 12.28
CA ARG A 15 -18.92 9.31 12.68
C ARG A 15 -19.91 8.76 11.66
N SER A 16 -19.62 8.91 10.36
CA SER A 16 -20.44 8.34 9.29
C SER A 16 -20.48 6.81 9.39
N PHE A 17 -19.31 6.17 9.53
CA PHE A 17 -19.18 4.73 9.68
C PHE A 17 -19.95 4.18 10.90
N LYS A 18 -19.89 4.90 12.04
CA LYS A 18 -20.63 4.55 13.27
C LYS A 18 -22.14 4.72 13.14
N GLN A 19 -22.63 5.58 12.26
CA GLN A 19 -24.06 5.76 12.03
C GLN A 19 -24.61 4.70 11.09
N SER A 20 -23.84 4.31 10.07
CA SER A 20 -24.22 3.29 9.08
C SER A 20 -23.90 1.85 9.53
N LYS A 21 -24.03 1.53 10.83
CA LYS A 21 -23.67 0.21 11.40
C LYS A 21 -24.31 -0.99 10.72
N ASN A 22 -25.54 -0.82 10.22
CA ASN A 22 -26.30 -1.89 9.55
C ASN A 22 -26.18 -1.81 8.01
N GLY A 23 -25.35 -0.91 7.49
CA GLY A 23 -25.07 -0.81 6.07
C GLY A 23 -24.07 -1.86 5.60
N SER A 24 -24.15 -2.24 4.34
CA SER A 24 -23.10 -3.04 3.70
C SER A 24 -21.95 -2.13 3.28
N PHE A 25 -20.72 -2.58 3.56
CA PHE A 25 -19.51 -1.89 3.13
C PHE A 25 -18.72 -2.80 2.19
N ALA A 26 -18.17 -2.20 1.14
CA ALA A 26 -17.17 -2.83 0.30
C ALA A 26 -15.86 -2.06 0.48
N PHE A 27 -14.77 -2.79 0.71
CA PHE A 27 -13.43 -2.22 0.77
C PHE A 27 -12.63 -2.73 -0.42
N LEU A 28 -12.03 -1.82 -1.17
CA LEU A 28 -11.03 -2.14 -2.17
C LEU A 28 -9.67 -2.08 -1.49
N LEU A 29 -9.09 -3.25 -1.21
CA LEU A 29 -7.80 -3.39 -0.56
C LEU A 29 -6.77 -3.90 -1.57
N GLY A 30 -5.53 -3.42 -1.44
CA GLY A 30 -4.38 -3.95 -2.17
C GLY A 30 -3.46 -4.77 -1.27
N ALA A 31 -2.35 -5.28 -1.82
CA ALA A 31 -1.34 -6.05 -1.09
C ALA A 31 -0.75 -5.28 0.13
N GLY A 32 -0.79 -3.94 0.10
CA GLY A 32 -0.35 -3.09 1.21
C GLY A 32 -1.09 -3.36 2.53
N ALA A 33 -2.34 -3.85 2.48
CA ALA A 33 -3.08 -4.23 3.67
C ALA A 33 -2.50 -5.47 4.39
N SER A 34 -1.62 -6.24 3.73
CA SER A 34 -1.07 -7.50 4.24
C SER A 34 0.40 -7.40 4.70
N ILE A 35 1.05 -6.25 4.52
CA ILE A 35 2.47 -6.03 4.88
C ILE A 35 2.75 -6.36 6.35
N THR A 36 1.92 -5.87 7.27
CA THR A 36 2.11 -6.10 8.71
C THR A 36 1.87 -7.56 9.14
N SER A 37 1.31 -8.38 8.25
CA SER A 37 1.16 -9.83 8.43
C SER A 37 2.30 -10.62 7.78
N GLY A 38 3.34 -9.93 7.29
CA GLY A 38 4.51 -10.53 6.65
C GLY A 38 4.36 -10.82 5.16
N VAL A 39 3.29 -10.35 4.51
CA VAL A 39 3.12 -10.49 3.05
C VAL A 39 3.61 -9.25 2.35
N GLN A 40 4.62 -9.39 1.48
CA GLN A 40 5.24 -8.29 0.76
C GLN A 40 4.26 -7.54 -0.16
N SER A 41 4.51 -6.25 -0.37
CA SER A 41 3.76 -5.48 -1.35
C SER A 41 4.20 -5.83 -2.78
N ALA A 42 3.40 -5.42 -3.77
CA ALA A 42 3.79 -5.56 -5.17
C ALA A 42 5.04 -4.71 -5.50
N GLU A 43 5.21 -3.56 -4.83
CA GLU A 43 6.39 -2.70 -5.02
C GLU A 43 7.65 -3.38 -4.52
N ASP A 44 7.61 -3.97 -3.32
CA ASP A 44 8.72 -4.72 -2.74
C ASP A 44 9.13 -5.88 -3.67
N CYS A 45 8.15 -6.68 -4.11
CA CYS A 45 8.39 -7.78 -5.05
C CYS A 45 9.04 -7.34 -6.37
N ILE A 46 8.63 -6.18 -6.91
CA ILE A 46 9.21 -5.64 -8.15
C ILE A 46 10.67 -5.24 -7.92
N TRP A 47 10.98 -4.63 -6.78
CA TRP A 47 12.34 -4.22 -6.44
C TRP A 47 13.25 -5.41 -6.16
N ASP A 48 12.76 -6.41 -5.42
CA ASP A 48 13.44 -7.69 -5.23
C ASP A 48 13.79 -8.33 -6.58
N TRP A 49 12.82 -8.38 -7.50
CA TRP A 49 13.05 -8.92 -8.83
C TRP A 49 14.09 -8.12 -9.64
N LYS A 50 14.03 -6.79 -9.60
CA LYS A 50 15.04 -5.93 -10.25
C LYS A 50 16.43 -6.15 -9.65
N LYS A 51 16.52 -6.28 -8.33
CA LYS A 51 17.78 -6.60 -7.63
C LYS A 51 18.33 -7.93 -8.13
N LEU A 52 17.50 -8.97 -8.18
CA LEU A 52 17.89 -10.30 -8.69
C LEU A 52 18.48 -10.20 -10.10
N ILE A 53 17.85 -9.46 -11.00
CA ILE A 53 18.36 -9.25 -12.37
C ILE A 53 19.71 -8.55 -12.34
N TYR A 54 19.84 -7.46 -11.59
CA TYR A 54 21.08 -6.68 -11.56
C TYR A 54 22.27 -7.49 -11.01
N VAL A 55 22.05 -8.27 -9.96
CA VAL A 55 23.09 -9.09 -9.31
C VAL A 55 23.62 -10.19 -10.24
N THR A 56 22.82 -10.68 -11.21
CA THR A 56 23.28 -11.70 -12.18
C THR A 56 24.58 -11.29 -12.91
N ASN A 57 24.73 -10.00 -13.20
CA ASN A 57 25.93 -9.44 -13.86
C ASN A 57 26.82 -8.62 -12.93
N ASN A 58 26.42 -8.43 -11.67
CA ASN A 58 27.14 -7.62 -10.68
C ASN A 58 27.18 -8.31 -9.30
N PRO A 59 27.75 -9.53 -9.19
CA PRO A 59 27.64 -10.35 -7.99
C PRO A 59 28.31 -9.73 -6.75
N THR A 60 29.30 -8.86 -6.92
CA THR A 60 29.97 -8.16 -5.81
C THR A 60 29.13 -7.07 -5.16
N ASN A 61 28.02 -6.67 -5.78
CA ASN A 61 27.21 -5.53 -5.35
C ASN A 61 25.96 -5.94 -4.54
N GLU A 62 25.79 -7.22 -4.23
CA GLU A 62 24.61 -7.73 -3.54
C GLU A 62 24.37 -7.05 -2.18
N ALA A 63 25.41 -6.98 -1.33
CA ALA A 63 25.31 -6.41 0.02
C ALA A 63 25.06 -4.90 0.06
N PHE A 64 25.37 -4.17 -1.02
CA PHE A 64 25.08 -2.73 -1.11
C PHE A 64 23.59 -2.45 -1.34
N LEU A 65 22.87 -3.40 -1.95
CA LEU A 65 21.47 -3.25 -2.34
C LEU A 65 20.49 -3.70 -1.24
N ASP A 66 20.99 -4.15 -0.10
CA ASP A 66 20.23 -4.54 1.10
C ASP A 66 20.17 -3.43 2.18
N ILE A 67 20.66 -2.22 1.85
CA ILE A 67 20.67 -1.03 2.72
C ILE A 67 19.43 -0.17 2.44
#